data_AF-A0A7C1A2W4-F1
#
_entry.id   AF-A0A7C1A2W4-F1
#
_cell.length_a   1.000
_cell.length_b   1.000
_cell.length_c   1.000
_cell.angle_alpha   90.00
_cell.angle_beta   90.00
_cell.angle_gamma   90.00
#
_symmetry.space_group_name_H-M   'P 1'
#
loop_
_entity.id
_entity.type
_entity.pdbx_description
1 polymer ?
#
loop_
_entity_poly.entity_id
_entity_poly.type
_entity_poly.pdbx_seq_one_letter_code
_entity_poly.pdbx_strand_id
1 'polypeptide(L)'
;MAKELSALKVRGNLGEILEEVYYQGREYIIKRGKKTVAVLIPYDEFENYKRQRTADMKIFGEIRAKSKGYTAREVRADVREAVKAARKGA
;
A
#
# COMPACT_ATOMS: atom_id res chain seq x y z
N MET A 1 4.65 12.98 -6.57
CA MET A 1 3.85 13.18 -5.34
C MET A 1 2.41 13.41 -5.76
N ALA A 2 1.47 12.67 -5.16
CA ALA A 2 0.06 12.79 -5.51
C ALA A 2 -0.49 14.20 -5.21
N LYS A 3 -1.25 14.75 -6.15
CA LYS A 3 -1.80 16.11 -6.04
C LYS A 3 -3.14 16.07 -5.30
N GLU A 4 -3.41 17.07 -4.47
CA GLU A 4 -4.64 17.12 -3.70
C GLU A 4 -5.77 17.82 -4.46
N LEU A 5 -6.95 17.21 -4.50
CA LEU A 5 -8.16 17.77 -5.11
C LEU A 5 -9.34 17.70 -4.15
N SER A 6 -10.20 18.72 -4.19
CA SER A 6 -11.48 18.64 -3.48
C SER A 6 -12.47 17.77 -4.25
N ALA A 7 -13.37 17.08 -3.55
CA ALA A 7 -14.44 16.29 -4.17
C ALA A 7 -15.32 17.14 -5.12
N LEU A 8 -15.48 18.44 -4.84
CA LEU A 8 -16.20 19.37 -5.73
C LEU A 8 -15.44 19.60 -7.04
N LYS A 9 -14.11 19.78 -6.98
CA LYS A 9 -13.28 19.94 -8.18
C LYS A 9 -13.28 18.68 -9.04
N VAL A 10 -13.21 17.50 -8.41
CA VAL A 10 -13.31 16.22 -9.11
C VAL A 10 -14.64 16.09 -9.84
N ARG A 11 -15.77 16.41 -9.18
CA ARG A 11 -17.10 16.35 -9.80
C ARG A 11 -17.23 17.24 -11.03
N GLY A 12 -16.63 18.43 -11.01
CA GLY A 12 -16.71 19.39 -12.12
C GLY A 12 -15.77 19.09 -13.30
N ASN A 13 -14.69 18.33 -13.08
CA ASN A 13 -13.60 18.15 -14.07
C ASN A 13 -13.19 16.69 -14.23
N LEU A 14 -14.11 15.73 -14.02
CA LEU A 14 -13.75 14.31 -13.94
C LEU A 14 -13.10 13.80 -15.24
N GLY A 15 -13.57 14.26 -16.41
CA GLY A 15 -13.01 13.85 -17.71
C GLY A 15 -11.52 14.20 -17.85
N GLU A 16 -11.16 15.47 -17.66
CA GLU A 16 -9.76 15.95 -17.71
C GLU A 16 -8.88 15.22 -16.69
N ILE A 17 -9.40 15.03 -15.46
CA ILE A 17 -8.66 14.32 -14.40
C ILE A 17 -8.38 12.87 -14.81
N LEU A 18 -9.34 12.18 -15.45
CA LEU A 18 -9.14 10.82 -15.93
C LEU A 18 -8.13 10.75 -17.08
N GLU A 19 -8.12 11.73 -17.98
CA GLU A 19 -7.10 11.82 -19.04
C GLU A 19 -5.69 11.99 -18.44
N GLU A 20 -5.53 12.88 -17.45
CA GLU A 20 -4.25 13.06 -16.76
C GLU A 20 -3.81 11.79 -16.03
N VAL A 21 -4.72 11.08 -15.36
CA VAL A 21 -4.41 9.81 -14.69
C VAL A 21 -4.00 8.74 -15.70
N TYR A 22 -4.75 8.60 -16.80
CA TYR A 22 -4.53 7.56 -17.79
C TYR A 22 -3.29 7.80 -18.65
N TYR A 23 -3.16 9.01 -19.22
CA TYR A 23 -2.09 9.31 -20.18
C TYR A 23 -0.81 9.83 -19.52
N GLN A 24 -0.90 10.47 -18.36
CA GLN A 24 0.26 11.08 -17.69
C GLN A 24 0.66 10.35 -16.41
N GLY A 25 -0.04 9.27 -16.05
CA GLY A 25 0.25 8.49 -14.84
C GLY A 25 0.07 9.29 -13.55
N ARG A 26 -0.78 10.32 -13.55
CA ARG A 26 -0.95 11.17 -12.37
C ARG A 26 -1.77 10.49 -11.29
N GLU A 27 -1.39 10.77 -10.04
CA GLU A 27 -2.10 10.33 -8.86
C GLU A 27 -2.75 11.52 -8.14
N TYR A 28 -3.96 11.32 -7.63
CA TYR A 28 -4.75 12.34 -6.95
C TYR A 28 -5.27 11.89 -5.59
N ILE A 29 -5.05 12.70 -4.56
CA ILE A 29 -5.68 12.55 -3.25
C ILE A 29 -6.96 13.39 -3.23
N ILE A 30 -8.11 12.74 -3.07
CA ILE A 30 -9.41 13.40 -3.05
C ILE A 30 -9.77 13.73 -1.60
N LYS A 31 -10.07 15.00 -1.34
CA LYS A 31 -10.44 15.55 -0.04
C LYS A 31 -11.88 16.07 0.02
N ARG A 32 -12.52 15.92 1.18
CA ARG A 32 -13.76 16.62 1.55
C ARG A 32 -13.45 17.49 2.78
N GLY A 33 -13.31 18.80 2.57
CA GLY A 33 -12.75 19.70 3.57
C GLY A 33 -11.31 19.29 3.89
N LYS A 34 -10.99 19.08 5.17
CA LYS A 34 -9.66 18.61 5.62
C LYS A 34 -9.49 17.09 5.55
N LYS A 35 -10.56 16.32 5.32
CA LYS A 35 -10.52 14.85 5.37
C LYS A 35 -10.18 14.25 4.00
N THR A 36 -9.19 13.38 3.95
CA THR A 36 -8.93 12.51 2.79
C THR A 36 -10.02 11.45 2.70
N VAL A 37 -10.65 11.31 1.53
CA VAL A 37 -11.78 10.39 1.31
C VAL A 37 -11.50 9.31 0.28
N ALA A 38 -10.63 9.57 -0.69
CA ALA A 38 -10.27 8.60 -1.73
C ALA A 38 -8.93 8.99 -2.37
N VAL A 39 -8.37 8.07 -3.15
CA VAL A 39 -7.25 8.31 -4.06
C VAL A 39 -7.66 7.83 -5.44
N LEU A 40 -7.25 8.55 -6.47
CA LEU A 40 -7.36 8.13 -7.86
C LEU A 40 -5.96 7.89 -8.40
N ILE A 41 -5.72 6.70 -8.92
CA ILE A 41 -4.44 6.23 -9.42
C ILE A 41 -4.65 5.54 -10.78
N PRO A 42 -3.59 5.39 -11.59
CA PRO A 42 -3.60 4.55 -12.79
C PRO A 42 -4.07 3.12 -12.51
N TYR A 43 -4.73 2.52 -13.50
CA TYR A 43 -5.34 1.19 -13.34
C TYR A 43 -4.30 0.08 -13.14
N ASP A 44 -3.20 0.14 -13.89
CA ASP A 44 -2.07 -0.78 -13.77
C ASP A 44 -1.41 -0.69 -12.39
N GLU A 45 -1.30 0.52 -11.83
CA GLU A 45 -0.80 0.73 -10.47
C GLU A 45 -1.75 0.12 -9.43
N PHE A 46 -3.07 0.32 -9.59
CA PHE A 46 -4.06 -0.35 -8.75
C PHE A 46 -3.94 -1.88 -8.79
N GLU A 47 -3.80 -2.47 -9.98
CA GLU A 47 -3.61 -3.91 -10.15
C GLU A 47 -2.29 -4.38 -9.53
N ASN A 48 -1.21 -3.60 -9.61
CA ASN A 48 0.05 -3.89 -8.93
C ASN A 48 -0.13 -3.93 -7.40
N TYR A 49 -0.77 -2.93 -6.80
CA TYR A 49 -1.06 -2.94 -5.37
C TYR A 49 -1.94 -4.10 -4.95
N LYS A 50 -2.92 -4.46 -5.76
CA LYS A 50 -3.79 -5.61 -5.51
C LYS A 50 -3.00 -6.92 -5.53
N ARG A 51 -2.17 -7.14 -6.56
CA ARG A 51 -1.29 -8.32 -6.66
C ARG A 51 -0.30 -8.40 -5.51
N GLN A 52 0.36 -7.29 -5.19
CA GLN A 52 1.31 -7.21 -4.09
C GLN A 52 0.63 -7.53 -2.76
N ARG A 53 -0.54 -6.93 -2.48
CA ARG A 53 -1.31 -7.23 -1.27
C ARG A 53 -1.63 -8.72 -1.16
N THR A 54 -2.07 -9.35 -2.23
CA THR A 54 -2.37 -10.79 -2.22
C THR A 54 -1.12 -11.63 -1.96
N ALA A 55 0.01 -11.29 -2.59
CA ALA A 55 1.28 -11.97 -2.36
C ALA A 55 1.77 -11.81 -0.92
N ASP A 56 1.74 -10.59 -0.39
CA ASP A 56 2.14 -10.28 1.00
C ASP A 56 1.25 -11.02 2.01
N MET A 57 -0.07 -11.02 1.81
CA MET A 57 -1.00 -11.73 2.70
C MET A 57 -0.76 -13.24 2.70
N LYS A 58 -0.37 -13.83 1.56
CA LYS A 58 0.02 -15.25 1.51
C LYS A 58 1.25 -15.51 2.39
N ILE A 59 2.30 -14.70 2.25
CA ILE A 59 3.52 -14.81 3.06
C ILE A 59 3.21 -14.64 4.54
N PHE A 60 2.41 -13.65 4.92
CA PHE A 60 1.99 -13.46 6.32
C PHE A 60 1.18 -14.64 6.85
N GLY A 61 0.35 -15.26 6.01
CA GLY A 61 -0.37 -16.49 6.35
C GLY A 61 0.58 -17.63 6.69
N GLU A 62 1.60 -17.86 5.86
CA GLU A 62 2.63 -18.87 6.09
C GLU A 62 3.43 -18.61 7.38
N ILE A 63 3.84 -17.36 7.62
CA ILE A 63 4.53 -16.96 8.85
C ILE A 63 3.66 -17.21 10.08
N ARG A 64 2.38 -16.82 10.05
CA ARG A 64 1.44 -17.02 11.16
C ARG A 64 1.20 -18.51 11.43
N ALA A 65 1.09 -19.33 10.38
CA ALA A 65 0.94 -20.76 10.52
C ALA A 65 2.15 -21.39 11.21
N LYS A 66 3.37 -21.01 10.83
CA LYS A 66 4.62 -21.46 11.45
C LYS A 66 4.82 -20.95 12.88
N SER A 67 4.22 -19.80 13.20
CA SER A 67 4.30 -19.18 14.52
C SER A 67 3.19 -19.64 15.48
N LYS A 68 2.33 -20.58 15.06
CA LYS A 68 1.22 -21.08 15.87
C LYS A 68 1.76 -21.78 17.11
N GLY A 69 1.27 -21.39 18.29
CA GLY A 69 1.71 -21.94 19.58
C GLY A 69 2.82 -21.15 20.27
N TYR A 70 3.39 -20.14 19.60
CA TYR A 70 4.38 -19.24 20.19
C TYR A 70 3.78 -17.89 20.53
N THR A 71 4.26 -17.27 21.60
CA THR A 71 3.88 -15.91 21.95
C THR A 71 4.56 -14.90 21.01
N ALA A 72 3.94 -13.73 20.86
CA ALA A 72 4.55 -12.65 20.09
C ALA A 72 5.92 -12.21 20.65
N ARG A 73 6.22 -12.47 21.95
CA ARG A 73 7.52 -12.14 22.54
C ARG A 73 8.61 -13.09 22.06
N GLU A 74 8.34 -14.39 22.03
CA GLU A 74 9.26 -15.43 21.55
C GLU A 74 9.57 -15.23 20.07
N VAL A 75 8.53 -15.13 19.23
CA VAL A 75 8.71 -14.91 17.78
C VAL A 75 9.55 -13.64 17.51
N ARG A 76 9.34 -12.57 18.28
CA ARG A 76 10.15 -11.34 18.12
C ARG A 76 11.60 -11.50 18.58
N ALA A 77 11.88 -12.36 19.56
CA ALA A 77 13.25 -12.65 19.98
C ALA A 77 13.98 -13.38 18.86
N ASP A 78 13.39 -14.45 18.33
CA ASP A 78 13.97 -15.26 17.26
C ASP A 78 14.22 -14.44 15.99
N VAL A 79 13.26 -13.60 15.58
CA VAL A 79 13.43 -12.71 14.43
C VAL A 79 14.58 -11.72 14.64
N ARG A 80 14.74 -11.16 15.83
CA ARG A 80 15.85 -10.23 16.11
C ARG A 80 17.20 -10.92 16.02
N GLU A 81 17.32 -12.14 16.54
CA GLU A 81 18.56 -12.92 16.47
C GLU A 81 18.89 -13.28 15.02
N ALA A 82 17.91 -13.75 14.25
CA ALA A 82 18.08 -14.08 12.84
C ALA A 82 18.53 -12.87 12.01
N VAL A 83 17.91 -11.70 12.20
CA VAL A 83 18.31 -10.46 11.50
C VAL A 83 19.73 -10.04 11.90
N LYS A 84 20.09 -10.16 13.18
CA LYS A 84 21.45 -9.82 13.66
C LYS A 84 22.50 -10.75 13.05
N ALA A 85 22.19 -12.04 12.91
CA ALA A 85 23.07 -13.01 12.28
C ALA A 85 23.26 -12.72 10.78
N ALA A 86 22.17 -12.47 10.04
CA ALA A 86 22.22 -12.15 8.61
C ALA A 86 23.06 -10.90 8.32
N ARG A 87 22.95 -9.86 9.17
CA ARG A 87 23.74 -8.62 9.03
C ARG A 87 25.22 -8.75 9.38
N LYS A 88 25.60 -9.77 10.15
CA LYS A 88 27.03 -10.03 10.48
C LYS A 88 27.74 -10.82 9.38
N GLY A 89 26.98 -11.49 8.51
CA GLY A 89 27.51 -12.26 7.38
C GLY A 89 27.50 -11.51 6.04
N ALA A 90 27.10 -10.23 6.02
CA ALA A 90 27.13 -9.33 4.88
C ALA A 90 28.22 -8.27 5.10
#